data_AF-A0A2U1AZC5-F1
#
_entry.id   AF-A0A2U1AZC5-F1
#
_cell.length_a   1.000
_cell.length_b   1.000
_cell.length_c   1.000
_cell.angle_alpha   90.00
_cell.angle_beta   90.00
_cell.angle_gamma   90.00
#
_symmetry.space_group_name_H-M   'P 1'
#
loop_
_entity.id
_entity.type
_entity.pdbx_description
1 polymer ?
#
loop_
_entity_poly.entity_id
_entity_poly.type
_entity_poly.pdbx_seq_one_letter_code
_entity_poly.pdbx_strand_id
1 'polypeptide(L)'
;MADLRKKNSTVSAYLLFLVVLLVVAAAAIMLWPVYQDYRKKQTELNDLNARLNDRREESARLNTEVADLKRSPEAVEKVAREKFGLVGDNESVIRYQVPEKAK
;
A
#
# COMPACT_ATOMS: atom_id res chain seq x y z
N MET A 1 -49.68 -27.34 -51.03
CA MET A 1 -48.26 -26.93 -51.20
C MET A 1 -47.85 -25.70 -50.37
N ALA A 2 -48.75 -24.93 -49.75
CA ALA A 2 -48.39 -23.68 -49.05
C ALA A 2 -47.83 -23.86 -47.61
N ASP A 3 -48.24 -24.91 -46.90
CA ASP A 3 -47.89 -25.09 -45.48
C ASP A 3 -46.41 -25.44 -45.24
N LEU A 4 -45.81 -26.23 -46.14
CA LEU A 4 -44.40 -26.63 -46.03
C LEU A 4 -43.47 -25.42 -46.13
N ARG A 5 -43.78 -24.44 -46.99
CA ARG A 5 -42.97 -23.21 -47.16
C ARG A 5 -42.98 -22.33 -45.91
N LYS A 6 -44.10 -22.25 -45.18
CA LYS A 6 -44.24 -21.43 -43.97
C LYS A 6 -43.56 -22.09 -42.76
N LYS A 7 -43.66 -23.41 -42.63
CA LYS A 7 -43.01 -24.19 -41.57
C LYS A 7 -41.48 -24.14 -41.64
N ASN A 8 -40.91 -24.10 -42.84
CA ASN A 8 -39.45 -24.04 -43.02
C ASN A 8 -38.89 -22.65 -42.67
N SER A 9 -39.67 -21.59 -42.91
CA SER A 9 -39.30 -20.21 -42.58
C SER A 9 -39.25 -19.98 -41.07
N THR A 10 -40.21 -20.50 -40.30
CA THR A 10 -40.19 -20.38 -38.83
C THR A 10 -39.07 -21.20 -38.21
N VAL A 11 -38.81 -22.42 -38.69
CA VAL A 11 -37.65 -23.22 -38.27
C VAL A 11 -36.33 -22.49 -38.58
N SER A 12 -36.22 -21.87 -39.76
CA SER A 12 -35.04 -21.06 -40.10
C SER A 12 -34.87 -19.85 -39.18
N ALA A 13 -35.96 -19.20 -38.77
CA ALA A 13 -35.94 -18.08 -37.84
C ALA A 13 -35.51 -18.51 -36.43
N TYR A 14 -35.97 -19.67 -35.94
CA TYR A 14 -35.52 -20.23 -34.67
C TYR A 14 -34.05 -20.63 -34.70
N LEU A 15 -33.56 -21.22 -35.81
CA LEU A 15 -32.13 -21.50 -35.99
C LEU A 15 -31.30 -20.22 -35.99
N LEU A 16 -31.76 -19.18 -36.69
CA LEU A 16 -31.08 -17.88 -36.73
C LEU A 16 -31.05 -17.22 -35.34
N PHE A 17 -32.16 -17.28 -34.60
CA PHE A 17 -32.22 -16.80 -33.22
C PHE A 17 -31.27 -17.57 -32.31
N LEU A 18 -31.20 -18.90 -32.43
CA LEU A 18 -30.28 -19.74 -31.66
C LEU A 18 -28.81 -19.38 -31.97
N VAL A 19 -28.46 -19.15 -33.23
CA VAL A 19 -27.13 -18.70 -33.64
C VAL A 19 -26.80 -17.34 -33.02
N VAL A 20 -27.71 -16.37 -33.06
CA VAL A 20 -27.51 -15.05 -32.42
C VAL A 20 -27.32 -15.20 -30.91
N LEU A 21 -28.10 -16.06 -30.26
CA LEU A 21 -27.99 -16.32 -28.82
C LEU A 21 -26.64 -16.92 -28.45
N LEU A 22 -26.13 -17.86 -29.26
CA LEU A 22 -24.78 -18.43 -29.08
C LEU A 22 -23.68 -17.39 -29.27
N VAL A 23 -23.81 -16.49 -30.24
CA VAL A 23 -22.84 -15.40 -30.47
C VAL A 23 -22.82 -14.44 -29.27
N VAL A 24 -23.99 -14.05 -28.76
CA VAL A 24 -24.10 -13.18 -27.57
C VAL A 24 -23.52 -13.87 -26.34
N ALA A 25 -23.81 -15.16 -26.14
CA ALA A 25 -23.26 -15.93 -25.03
C ALA A 25 -21.72 -16.04 -25.12
N ALA A 26 -21.17 -16.31 -26.31
CA ALA A 26 -19.73 -16.35 -26.52
C ALA A 26 -19.06 -15.00 -26.23
N ALA A 27 -19.66 -13.90 -26.70
CA ALA A 27 -19.18 -12.54 -26.41
C ALA A 27 -19.22 -12.23 -24.89
N ALA A 28 -20.28 -12.62 -24.20
CA ALA A 28 -20.39 -12.45 -22.75
C ALA A 28 -19.32 -13.24 -21.98
N ILE A 29 -19.09 -14.50 -22.35
CA ILE A 29 -18.03 -15.35 -21.75
C ILE A 29 -16.65 -14.74 -21.97
N MET A 30 -16.40 -14.14 -23.14
CA MET A 30 -15.12 -13.50 -23.46
C MET A 30 -14.91 -12.17 -22.72
N LEU A 31 -15.98 -11.39 -22.50
CA LEU A 31 -15.93 -10.09 -21.81
C LEU A 31 -15.90 -10.21 -20.28
N TRP A 32 -16.48 -11.28 -19.73
CA TRP A 32 -16.52 -11.54 -18.29
C TRP A 32 -15.15 -11.57 -17.60
N PRO A 33 -14.12 -12.29 -18.09
CA PRO A 33 -12.80 -12.32 -17.44
C PRO A 33 -12.09 -10.97 -17.50
N VAL A 34 -12.25 -10.22 -18.60
CA VAL A 34 -11.64 -8.89 -18.78
C VAL A 34 -12.14 -7.91 -17.72
N TYR A 35 -13.43 -8.00 -17.35
CA TYR A 35 -14.00 -7.15 -16.31
C TYR A 35 -13.49 -7.52 -14.90
N GLN A 36 -13.24 -8.81 -14.64
CA GLN A 36 -12.67 -9.27 -13.38
C GLN A 36 -11.20 -8.87 -13.23
N ASP A 37 -10.41 -8.96 -14.30
CA ASP A 37 -9.00 -8.58 -14.30
C ASP A 37 -8.82 -7.07 -14.09
N TYR A 38 -9.69 -6.25 -14.68
CA TYR A 38 -9.68 -4.80 -14.47
C TYR A 38 -9.93 -4.44 -13.00
N ARG A 39 -10.91 -5.07 -12.36
CA ARG A 39 -11.21 -4.89 -10.94
C ARG A 39 -10.01 -5.27 -10.05
N LYS A 40 -9.35 -6.41 -10.31
CA LYS A 40 -8.17 -6.85 -9.55
C LYS A 40 -7.01 -5.87 -9.67
N LYS A 41 -6.72 -5.41 -10.89
CA LYS A 41 -5.66 -4.43 -11.15
C LYS A 41 -5.94 -3.08 -10.49
N GLN A 42 -7.19 -2.65 -10.43
CA GLN A 42 -7.57 -1.43 -9.72
C GLN A 42 -7.35 -1.55 -8.20
N THR A 43 -7.65 -2.70 -7.59
CA THR A 43 -7.33 -2.94 -6.17
C THR A 43 -5.84 -3.00 -5.89
N GLU A 44 -5.04 -3.60 -6.78
CA GLU A 44 -3.58 -3.61 -6.65
C GLU A 44 -2.99 -2.19 -6.73
N LEU A 45 -3.50 -1.35 -7.63
CA LEU A 45 -3.06 0.05 -7.74
C LEU A 45 -3.44 0.88 -6.50
N ASN A 46 -4.63 0.66 -5.94
CA ASN A 46 -5.04 1.35 -4.73
C ASN A 46 -4.24 0.91 -3.50
N ASP A 47 -3.96 -0.38 -3.34
CA ASP A 47 -3.11 -0.89 -2.25
C ASP A 47 -1.66 -0.40 -2.37
N LEU A 48 -1.12 -0.36 -3.60
CA LEU A 48 0.23 0.12 -3.84
C LEU A 48 0.38 1.63 -3.57
N ASN A 49 -0.63 2.43 -3.94
CA ASN A 49 -0.66 3.86 -3.62
C ASN A 49 -0.80 4.11 -2.10
N ALA A 50 -1.60 3.31 -1.39
CA ALA A 50 -1.71 3.41 0.06
C ALA A 50 -0.35 3.15 0.73
N ARG A 51 0.35 2.08 0.34
CA ARG A 51 1.69 1.76 0.86
C ARG A 51 2.73 2.83 0.55
N LEU A 52 2.64 3.48 -0.62
CA LEU A 52 3.54 4.58 -0.99
C LEU A 52 3.29 5.84 -0.15
N ASN A 53 2.03 6.13 0.17
CA ASN A 53 1.70 7.25 1.06
C ASN A 53 2.17 6.99 2.49
N ASP A 54 1.94 5.80 3.04
CA ASP A 54 2.41 5.43 4.39
C ASP A 54 3.94 5.55 4.50
N ARG A 55 4.68 5.05 3.49
CA ARG A 55 6.15 5.15 3.44
C ARG A 55 6.64 6.60 3.32
N ARG A 56 5.93 7.45 2.58
CA ARG A 56 6.28 8.88 2.46
C ARG A 56 6.06 9.62 3.77
N GLU A 57 4.96 9.35 4.44
CA GLU A 57 4.62 9.97 5.72
C GLU A 57 5.59 9.54 6.83
N GLU A 58 5.99 8.26 6.84
CA GLU A 58 7.03 7.73 7.74
C GLU A 58 8.41 8.37 7.47
N SER A 59 8.78 8.52 6.19
CA SER A 59 10.04 9.19 5.82
C SER A 59 10.06 10.69 6.15
N ALA A 60 8.92 11.37 6.05
CA ALA A 60 8.78 12.77 6.42
C ALA A 60 8.88 12.95 7.94
N ARG A 61 8.25 12.06 8.73
CA ARG A 61 8.36 12.05 10.20
C ARG A 61 9.80 11.82 10.67
N LEU A 62 10.46 10.78 10.13
CA LEU A 62 11.85 10.45 10.47
C LEU A 62 12.83 11.55 10.07
N ASN A 63 12.64 12.20 8.92
CA ASN A 63 13.48 13.35 8.54
C ASN A 63 13.23 14.57 9.42
N THR A 64 12.02 14.76 9.94
CA THR A 64 11.72 15.87 10.87
C THR A 64 12.37 15.61 12.23
N GLU A 65 12.31 14.37 12.74
CA GLU A 65 13.02 13.98 13.96
C GLU A 65 14.55 14.12 13.82
N VAL A 66 15.13 13.71 12.67
CA VAL A 66 16.57 13.87 12.41
C VAL A 66 16.96 15.34 12.21
N ALA A 67 16.07 16.15 11.60
CA ALA A 67 16.30 17.59 11.43
C ALA A 67 16.24 18.35 12.76
N ASP A 68 15.30 18.01 13.65
CA ASP A 68 15.19 18.58 14.99
C ASP A 68 16.35 18.15 15.89
N LEU A 69 16.80 16.89 15.80
CA LEU A 69 18.02 16.43 16.48
C LEU A 69 19.30 17.11 15.95
N LYS A 70 19.35 17.49 14.66
CA LYS A 70 20.47 18.25 14.09
C LYS A 70 20.46 19.73 14.44
N ARG A 71 19.31 20.31 14.82
CA ARG A 71 19.15 21.76 14.99
C ARG A 71 19.64 22.28 16.34
N SER A 72 19.88 21.41 17.32
CA SER A 72 20.41 21.77 18.63
C SER A 72 21.58 20.85 19.01
N PRO A 73 22.84 21.30 18.82
CA PRO A 73 24.02 20.60 19.32
C PRO A 73 23.92 20.29 20.84
N GLU A 74 23.25 21.17 21.58
CA GLU A 74 23.02 21.05 23.03
C GLU A 74 22.13 19.85 23.38
N ALA A 75 21.13 19.51 22.56
CA ALA A 75 20.26 18.35 22.80
C ALA A 75 21.03 17.03 22.61
N VAL A 76 21.92 16.98 21.61
CA VAL A 76 22.80 15.83 21.37
C VAL A 76 23.78 15.67 22.53
N GLU A 77 24.39 16.77 22.96
CA GLU A 77 25.33 16.79 24.07
C GLU A 77 24.68 16.35 25.38
N LYS A 78 23.46 16.81 25.67
CA LYS A 78 22.69 16.40 26.84
C LYS A 78 22.47 14.88 26.86
N VAL A 79 22.06 14.29 25.75
CA VAL A 79 21.86 12.84 25.65
C VAL A 79 23.19 12.08 25.80
N ALA A 80 24.28 12.58 25.22
CA ALA A 80 25.61 12.00 25.35
C ALA A 80 26.09 11.98 26.81
N ARG A 81 25.90 13.09 27.54
CA ARG A 81 26.27 13.20 28.97
C ARG A 81 25.39 12.36 29.88
N GLU A 82 24.06 12.40 29.70
CA GLU A 82 23.11 11.73 30.59
C GLU A 82 23.02 10.21 30.36
N LYS A 83 22.93 9.76 29.10
CA LYS A 83 22.75 8.33 28.81
C LYS A 83 24.04 7.55 28.69
N PHE A 84 25.06 8.18 28.12
CA PHE A 84 26.31 7.49 27.78
C PHE A 84 27.47 7.92 28.68
N GLY A 85 27.27 8.90 29.56
CA GLY A 85 28.31 9.40 30.47
C GLY A 85 29.52 9.94 29.72
N LEU A 86 29.34 10.35 28.47
CA LEU A 86 30.41 10.86 27.62
C LEU A 86 30.81 12.26 28.07
N VAL A 87 32.10 12.52 27.99
CA VAL A 87 32.77 13.72 28.49
C VAL A 87 33.65 14.24 27.37
N GLY A 88 33.69 15.56 27.16
CA GLY A 88 34.53 16.14 26.12
C GLY A 88 36.02 15.96 26.44
N ASP A 89 36.87 15.96 25.40
CA ASP A 89 38.33 15.75 25.55
C ASP A 89 39.02 16.78 26.49
N ASN A 90 38.39 17.93 26.72
CA ASN A 90 38.90 19.02 27.56
C ASN A 90 38.17 19.15 28.92
N GLU A 91 37.42 18.13 29.35
CA GLU A 91 36.61 18.18 30.58
C GLU A 91 37.07 17.15 31.62
N SER A 92 36.96 17.50 32.91
CA SER A 92 37.28 16.62 34.02
C SER A 92 36.04 16.33 34.88
N VAL A 93 35.72 15.05 35.10
CA VAL A 93 34.58 14.64 35.95
C VAL A 93 35.00 14.52 37.40
N ILE A 94 34.37 15.32 38.27
CA ILE A 94 34.56 15.25 39.73
C ILE A 94 33.41 14.40 40.30
N ARG A 95 33.75 13.24 40.88
CA ARG A 95 32.78 12.38 41.57
C ARG A 95 32.98 12.51 43.08
N TYR A 96 31.96 12.99 43.78
CA TYR A 96 31.97 13.04 45.24
C TYR A 96 31.58 11.68 45.80
N GLN A 97 32.46 11.08 46.61
CA GLN A 97 32.09 9.91 47.40
C GLN A 97 31.25 10.39 48.58
N VAL A 98 30.01 9.90 48.67
CA VAL A 98 29.17 10.14 49.85
C VAL A 98 29.84 9.40 51.01
N PRO A 99 30.20 10.08 52.11
CA PRO A 99 30.82 9.41 53.25
C PRO A 99 29.82 8.39 53.80
N GLU A 100 30.24 7.12 53.84
CA GLU A 100 29.48 6.05 54.45
C GLU A 100 29.23 6.43 55.91
N LYS A 101 27.96 6.68 56.26
CA LYS A 101 27.60 6.97 57.64
C LYS A 101 28.01 5.75 58.48
N ALA A 102 29.02 5.93 59.32
CA ALA A 102 29.40 4.94 60.33
C ALA A 102 28.15 4.59 61.16
N LYS A 103 27.81 3.30 61.17
CA LYS A 103 26.73 2.73 61.99
C LYS A 103 27.07 2.83 63.48
#